data_AF-A0A0K0FJD3-F1
#
_entry.id   AF-A0A0K0FJD3-F1
#
_cell.length_a   1.000
_cell.length_b   1.000
_cell.length_c   1.000
_cell.angle_alpha   90.00
_cell.angle_beta   90.00
_cell.angle_gamma   90.00
#
_symmetry.space_group_name_H-M   'P 1'
#
loop_
_entity.id
_entity.type
_entity.pdbx_description
1 polymer ?
#
loop_
_entity_poly.entity_id
_entity_poly.type
_entity_poly.pdbx_seq_one_letter_code
_entity_poly.pdbx_strand_id
1 'polypeptide(L)'
;MFQSYCTCPNKHCVLKKLNMKLIIVFIALFITIPLQVNATNCIEMAVTGYCTDTMYRTTMCTSCAAECNALGGNSSCTEPVKTSECVDIAKNCASLKFLCTNKVYANLLAQKCMSTCNTCNGQPASAITTTVGTTKASNNSSSTTNSVSTTTTTP
;
A
#
# COMPACT_ATOMS: atom_id res chain seq x y z
N MET A 1 -20.44 -1.86 -18.12
CA MET A 1 -20.74 -1.05 -16.92
C MET A 1 -21.30 -2.01 -15.87
N PHE A 2 -20.41 -2.57 -15.04
CA PHE A 2 -20.78 -3.40 -13.89
C PHE A 2 -21.40 -2.48 -12.85
N GLN A 3 -22.72 -2.48 -12.79
CA GLN A 3 -23.44 -2.02 -11.60
C GLN A 3 -23.69 -3.24 -10.70
N SER A 4 -22.61 -3.84 -10.20
CA SER A 4 -22.66 -4.71 -9.04
C SER A 4 -22.76 -3.84 -7.79
N TYR A 5 -23.95 -3.28 -7.56
CA TYR A 5 -24.30 -2.82 -6.21
C TYR A 5 -25.01 -3.97 -5.51
N CYS A 6 -24.23 -4.76 -4.77
CA CYS A 6 -24.78 -5.51 -3.66
C CYS A 6 -25.16 -4.49 -2.56
N THR A 7 -26.42 -4.09 -2.53
CA THR A 7 -27.03 -3.57 -1.30
C THR A 7 -28.18 -4.50 -0.93
N CYS A 8 -27.93 -5.40 0.01
CA CYS A 8 -28.98 -6.15 0.69
C CYS A 8 -28.98 -5.81 2.18
N PRO A 9 -29.73 -4.77 2.60
CA PRO A 9 -30.26 -4.71 3.94
C PRO A 9 -31.71 -5.21 3.89
N ASN A 10 -31.96 -6.35 4.54
CA ASN A 10 -33.27 -6.96 4.78
C ASN A 10 -33.85 -7.90 3.70
N LYS A 11 -33.91 -9.16 4.12
CA LYS A 11 -34.69 -10.33 3.72
C LYS A 11 -35.57 -10.22 2.46
N HIS A 12 -35.36 -11.19 1.57
CA HIS A 12 -36.15 -11.57 0.39
C HIS A 12 -35.90 -10.77 -0.90
N CYS A 13 -34.80 -11.08 -1.59
CA CYS A 13 -34.74 -10.91 -3.05
C CYS A 13 -35.65 -11.96 -3.70
N VAL A 14 -36.88 -11.56 -4.07
CA VAL A 14 -37.76 -12.39 -4.89
C VAL A 14 -37.17 -12.46 -6.30
N LEU A 15 -36.62 -13.63 -6.64
CA LEU A 15 -36.21 -13.96 -8.00
C LEU A 15 -37.47 -13.99 -8.88
N LYS A 16 -37.78 -12.87 -9.52
CA LYS A 16 -38.89 -12.78 -10.47
C LYS A 16 -38.61 -13.80 -11.57
N LYS A 17 -39.51 -14.77 -11.72
CA LYS A 17 -39.43 -15.93 -12.60
C LYS A 17 -39.32 -15.47 -14.07
N LEU A 18 -38.11 -15.13 -14.49
CA LEU A 18 -37.80 -14.72 -15.85
C LEU A 18 -37.57 -15.99 -16.70
N ASN A 19 -37.99 -15.95 -17.96
CA ASN A 19 -38.02 -17.10 -18.87
C ASN A 19 -36.68 -17.86 -18.91
N MET A 20 -36.67 -19.08 -18.38
CA MET A 20 -35.49 -19.94 -18.18
C MET A 20 -34.64 -20.16 -19.45
N LYS A 21 -35.25 -20.07 -20.64
CA LYS A 21 -34.56 -20.17 -21.93
C LYS A 21 -33.73 -18.93 -22.29
N LEU A 22 -34.15 -17.72 -21.88
CA LEU A 22 -33.32 -16.51 -22.05
C LEU A 22 -32.12 -16.55 -21.10
N ILE A 23 -32.32 -17.05 -19.88
CA ILE A 23 -31.29 -17.12 -18.83
C ILE A 23 -30.11 -17.99 -19.28
N ILE A 24 -30.35 -19.13 -19.95
CA ILE A 24 -29.26 -20.03 -20.41
C ILE A 24 -28.35 -19.34 -21.44
N VAL A 25 -28.91 -18.50 -22.32
CA VAL A 25 -28.14 -17.76 -23.34
C VAL A 25 -27.34 -16.62 -22.70
N PHE A 26 -27.93 -15.86 -21.77
CA PHE A 26 -27.22 -14.81 -21.03
C PHE A 26 -26.14 -15.38 -20.10
N ILE A 27 -26.39 -16.52 -19.45
CA ILE A 27 -25.41 -17.23 -18.63
C ILE A 27 -24.24 -17.74 -19.50
N ALA A 28 -24.50 -18.33 -20.66
CA ALA A 28 -23.43 -18.78 -21.57
C ALA A 28 -22.56 -17.64 -22.11
N LEU A 29 -23.14 -16.44 -22.31
CA LEU A 29 -22.40 -15.26 -22.79
C LEU A 29 -21.50 -14.63 -21.69
N PHE A 30 -21.89 -14.75 -20.42
CA PHE A 30 -21.10 -14.26 -19.29
C PHE A 30 -20.08 -15.29 -18.74
N ILE A 31 -20.26 -16.59 -19.01
CA ILE A 31 -19.36 -17.66 -18.54
C ILE A 31 -18.07 -17.76 -19.38
N THR A 32 -18.04 -17.24 -20.61
CA THR A 32 -16.88 -17.38 -21.53
C THR A 32 -15.86 -16.24 -21.47
N ILE A 33 -16.03 -15.25 -20.59
CA ILE A 33 -15.01 -14.21 -20.37
C ILE A 33 -14.28 -14.55 -19.08
N PRO A 34 -13.19 -15.34 -19.15
CA PRO A 34 -12.43 -15.58 -17.95
C PRO A 34 -11.68 -14.26 -17.67
N LEU A 35 -12.01 -13.63 -16.53
CA LEU A 35 -11.26 -12.51 -15.98
C LEU A 35 -9.90 -13.04 -15.48
N GLN A 36 -9.01 -13.43 -16.39
CA GLN A 36 -7.73 -14.04 -16.03
C GLN A 36 -6.67 -12.95 -15.95
N VAL A 37 -6.22 -12.68 -14.73
CA VAL A 37 -5.00 -11.95 -14.47
C VAL A 37 -3.82 -12.90 -14.71
N ASN A 38 -3.10 -12.71 -15.82
CA ASN A 38 -1.88 -13.46 -16.15
C ASN A 38 -0.63 -12.66 -15.73
N ALA A 39 0.49 -13.34 -15.50
CA ALA A 39 1.79 -12.74 -15.17
C ALA A 39 2.21 -11.65 -16.17
N THR A 40 1.96 -11.83 -17.48
CA THR A 40 2.24 -10.80 -18.50
C THR A 40 1.46 -9.50 -18.25
N ASN A 41 0.19 -9.60 -17.84
CA ASN A 41 -0.64 -8.43 -17.53
C ASN A 41 -0.25 -7.82 -16.18
N CYS A 42 0.19 -8.63 -15.22
CA CYS A 42 0.65 -8.17 -13.91
C CYS A 42 1.87 -7.23 -14.03
N ILE A 43 2.83 -7.57 -14.90
CA ILE A 43 4.03 -6.73 -15.11
C ILE A 43 3.62 -5.35 -15.64
N GLU A 44 2.79 -5.31 -16.70
CA GLU A 44 2.35 -4.05 -17.31
C GLU A 44 1.53 -3.20 -16.34
N MET A 45 0.57 -3.80 -15.63
CA MET A 45 -0.21 -3.09 -14.61
C MET A 45 0.69 -2.58 -13.47
N ALA A 46 1.70 -3.34 -13.06
CA ALA A 46 2.60 -2.91 -12.00
C ALA A 46 3.40 -1.67 -12.40
N VAL A 47 4.04 -1.67 -13.58
CA VAL A 47 4.88 -0.54 -14.04
C VAL A 47 4.06 0.70 -14.41
N THR A 48 2.78 0.54 -14.75
CA THR A 48 1.86 1.66 -15.04
C THR A 48 1.28 2.30 -13.77
N GLY A 49 1.63 1.80 -12.57
CA GLY A 49 1.32 2.44 -11.30
C GLY A 49 0.16 1.81 -10.51
N TYR A 50 -0.41 0.70 -10.98
CA TYR A 50 -1.58 0.07 -10.34
C TYR A 50 -1.27 -0.48 -8.93
N CYS A 51 0.01 -0.77 -8.62
CA CYS A 51 0.42 -1.17 -7.27
C CYS A 51 0.24 -0.07 -6.23
N THR A 52 0.18 1.19 -6.66
CA THR A 52 0.00 2.37 -5.79
C THR A 52 -1.40 2.96 -5.85
N ASP A 53 -2.18 2.58 -6.85
CA ASP A 53 -3.55 3.07 -7.05
C ASP A 53 -4.51 2.45 -6.03
N THR A 54 -5.23 3.28 -5.27
CA THR A 54 -6.13 2.80 -4.20
C THR A 54 -7.27 1.91 -4.68
N MET A 55 -7.74 2.08 -5.92
CA MET A 55 -8.81 1.24 -6.48
C MET A 55 -8.30 -0.15 -6.88
N TYR A 56 -7.06 -0.22 -7.35
CA TYR A 56 -6.50 -1.46 -7.91
C TYR A 56 -5.54 -2.19 -6.98
N ARG A 57 -5.00 -1.52 -5.97
CA ARG A 57 -3.94 -2.05 -5.11
C ARG A 57 -4.32 -3.37 -4.43
N THR A 58 -5.54 -3.52 -3.93
CA THR A 58 -5.97 -4.79 -3.30
C THR A 58 -5.91 -5.94 -4.30
N THR A 59 -6.43 -5.72 -5.52
CA THR A 59 -6.39 -6.71 -6.60
C THR A 59 -4.96 -7.02 -7.02
N MET A 60 -4.14 -5.99 -7.20
CA MET A 60 -2.72 -6.13 -7.56
C MET A 60 -1.95 -6.89 -6.47
N CYS A 61 -2.16 -6.59 -5.19
CA CYS A 61 -1.49 -7.28 -4.11
C CYS A 61 -2.02 -8.69 -3.84
N THR A 62 -3.23 -9.00 -4.31
CA THR A 62 -3.78 -10.37 -4.22
C THR A 62 -3.26 -11.25 -5.36
N SER A 63 -3.19 -10.71 -6.57
CA SER A 63 -2.95 -11.51 -7.78
C SER A 63 -1.58 -11.30 -8.43
N CYS A 64 -0.92 -10.17 -8.17
CA CYS A 64 0.31 -9.69 -8.82
C CYS A 64 1.34 -9.19 -7.77
N ALA A 65 1.34 -9.79 -6.57
CA ALA A 65 2.18 -9.33 -5.47
C ALA A 65 3.67 -9.37 -5.82
N ALA A 66 4.12 -10.35 -6.60
CA ALA A 66 5.51 -10.51 -6.96
C ALA A 66 6.02 -9.31 -7.80
N GLU A 67 5.24 -8.87 -8.78
CA GLU A 67 5.55 -7.74 -9.65
C GLU A 67 5.56 -6.43 -8.86
N CYS A 68 4.56 -6.24 -8.01
CA CYS A 68 4.45 -5.07 -7.13
C CYS A 68 5.59 -5.01 -6.09
N ASN A 69 5.95 -6.15 -5.50
CA ASN A 69 7.07 -6.25 -4.55
C ASN A 69 8.43 -6.04 -5.23
N ALA A 70 8.60 -6.47 -6.48
CA ALA A 70 9.83 -6.26 -7.25
C ALA A 70 10.13 -4.78 -7.50
N LEU A 71 9.09 -3.95 -7.63
CA LEU A 71 9.23 -2.48 -7.73
C LEU A 71 9.64 -1.84 -6.39
N GLY A 72 9.32 -2.47 -5.27
CA GLY A 72 9.62 -1.99 -3.93
C GLY A 72 8.92 -0.67 -3.56
N GLY A 73 9.37 -0.05 -2.46
CA GLY A 73 8.82 1.24 -2.03
C GLY A 73 7.32 1.17 -1.75
N ASN A 74 6.56 2.02 -2.44
CA ASN A 74 5.10 2.11 -2.38
C ASN A 74 4.36 1.07 -3.17
N SER A 75 5.02 0.55 -4.20
CA SER A 75 4.46 -0.52 -4.99
C SER A 75 4.48 -1.82 -4.21
N SER A 76 5.33 -1.94 -3.18
CA SER A 76 5.36 -3.11 -2.30
C SER A 76 4.00 -3.40 -1.67
N CYS A 77 3.59 -4.67 -1.78
CA CYS A 77 2.46 -5.25 -1.09
C CYS A 77 2.85 -5.73 0.32
N THR A 78 4.14 -5.88 0.59
CA THR A 78 4.66 -6.10 1.94
C THR A 78 4.58 -4.80 2.72
N GLU A 79 3.71 -4.79 3.72
CA GLU A 79 3.52 -3.67 4.64
C GLU A 79 4.18 -3.91 5.99
N PRO A 80 4.54 -2.86 6.74
CA PRO A 80 5.07 -3.00 8.09
C PRO A 80 4.12 -3.76 9.02
N VAL A 81 4.68 -4.46 10.00
CA VAL A 81 3.91 -5.10 11.08
C VAL A 81 3.68 -4.08 12.19
N LYS A 82 2.43 -3.87 12.58
CA LYS A 82 2.09 -2.96 13.69
C LYS A 82 2.80 -3.38 14.98
N THR A 83 3.39 -2.43 15.69
CA THR A 83 4.06 -2.63 16.99
C THR A 83 3.29 -1.98 18.14
N SER A 84 3.47 -2.47 19.36
CA SER A 84 2.92 -1.90 20.60
C SER A 84 3.91 -1.04 21.39
N GLU A 85 5.12 -0.82 20.89
CA GLU A 85 6.16 -0.01 21.56
C GLU A 85 5.81 1.49 21.65
N CYS A 86 4.89 1.94 20.82
CA CYS A 86 4.38 3.31 20.80
C CYS A 86 2.93 3.32 20.31
N VAL A 87 2.35 4.51 20.14
CA VAL A 87 0.95 4.69 19.74
C VAL A 87 0.81 5.53 18.47
N ASP A 88 -0.24 5.29 17.72
CA ASP A 88 -0.63 6.14 16.59
C ASP A 88 -1.31 7.42 17.11
N ILE A 89 -0.95 8.56 16.54
CA ILE A 89 -1.57 9.86 16.86
C ILE A 89 -2.77 10.11 15.95
N ALA A 90 -2.66 9.74 14.66
CA ALA A 90 -3.75 9.88 13.71
C ALA A 90 -4.70 8.68 13.77
N LYS A 91 -5.99 8.92 13.48
CA LYS A 91 -7.05 7.89 13.57
C LYS A 91 -7.14 6.99 12.34
N ASN A 92 -6.64 7.46 11.19
CA ASN A 92 -6.73 6.77 9.90
C ASN A 92 -5.45 6.01 9.52
N CYS A 93 -4.56 5.73 10.47
CA CYS A 93 -3.29 5.07 10.19
C CYS A 93 -3.45 3.71 9.52
N ALA A 94 -4.46 2.93 9.89
CA ALA A 94 -4.76 1.65 9.24
C ALA A 94 -4.99 1.78 7.73
N SER A 95 -5.69 2.84 7.31
CA SER A 95 -5.95 3.12 5.88
C SER A 95 -4.72 3.65 5.15
N LEU A 96 -3.74 4.22 5.85
CA LEU A 96 -2.53 4.80 5.27
C LEU A 96 -1.31 3.87 5.35
N LYS A 97 -1.49 2.64 5.86
CA LYS A 97 -0.40 1.70 6.13
C LYS A 97 0.48 1.39 4.90
N PHE A 98 -0.14 1.35 3.72
CA PHE A 98 0.58 1.15 2.46
C PHE A 98 1.52 2.30 2.06
N LEU A 99 1.35 3.47 2.68
CA LEU A 99 2.18 4.65 2.43
C LEU A 99 3.34 4.76 3.43
N CYS A 100 3.48 3.84 4.39
CA CYS A 100 4.55 3.89 5.38
C CYS A 100 5.94 3.97 4.74
N THR A 101 6.15 3.29 3.62
CA THR A 101 7.41 3.29 2.84
C THR A 101 7.42 4.34 1.72
N ASN A 102 6.44 5.25 1.68
CA ASN A 102 6.36 6.28 0.66
C ASN A 102 7.42 7.35 0.83
N LYS A 103 8.21 7.66 -0.19
CA LYS A 103 9.22 8.73 -0.09
C LYS A 103 8.63 10.08 0.32
N VAL A 104 7.40 10.37 -0.10
CA VAL A 104 6.66 11.60 0.24
C VAL A 104 6.04 11.52 1.64
N TYR A 105 5.42 10.39 2.00
CA TYR A 105 4.62 10.29 3.24
C TYR A 105 5.31 9.60 4.42
N ALA A 106 6.43 8.90 4.23
CA ALA A 106 7.07 8.09 5.25
C ALA A 106 7.48 8.93 6.47
N ASN A 107 8.00 10.13 6.26
CA ASN A 107 8.37 11.03 7.36
C ASN A 107 7.14 11.47 8.17
N LEU A 108 6.05 11.82 7.49
CA LEU A 108 4.80 12.21 8.17
C LEU A 108 4.21 11.03 8.94
N LEU A 109 4.20 9.84 8.34
CA LEU A 109 3.65 8.64 8.95
C LEU A 109 4.51 8.11 10.09
N ALA A 110 5.83 8.32 10.05
CA ALA A 110 6.71 8.06 11.18
C ALA A 110 6.51 9.02 12.35
N GLN A 111 5.74 10.09 12.20
CA GLN A 111 5.37 10.97 13.31
C GLN A 111 3.92 10.74 13.76
N LYS A 112 3.03 10.43 12.83
CA LYS A 112 1.58 10.35 13.10
C LYS A 112 1.04 8.92 13.25
N CYS A 113 1.75 7.94 12.69
CA CYS A 113 1.34 6.55 12.60
C CYS A 113 2.48 5.60 13.02
N MET A 114 3.21 5.97 14.08
CA MET A 114 4.43 5.31 14.51
C MET A 114 4.24 3.81 14.76
N SER A 115 3.15 3.45 15.47
CA SER A 115 2.81 2.06 15.79
C SER A 115 2.46 1.29 14.52
N THR A 116 1.61 1.86 13.67
CA THR A 116 1.16 1.22 12.43
C THR A 116 2.30 1.01 11.43
N CYS A 117 3.22 1.97 11.31
CA CYS A 117 4.35 1.88 10.39
C CYS A 117 5.60 1.20 10.98
N ASN A 118 5.56 0.80 12.26
CA ASN A 118 6.71 0.28 12.99
C ASN A 118 7.92 1.21 12.99
N THR A 119 7.67 2.46 13.38
CA THR A 119 8.64 3.58 13.31
C THR A 119 8.76 4.27 14.67
N CYS A 120 8.61 3.51 15.76
CA CYS A 120 8.69 4.04 17.13
C CYS A 120 10.06 4.63 17.49
N ASN A 121 11.10 4.33 16.69
CA ASN A 121 12.42 4.96 16.77
C ASN A 121 12.48 6.37 16.15
N GLY A 122 11.34 6.90 15.67
CA GLY A 122 11.24 8.20 15.02
C GLY A 122 11.85 8.27 13.62
N GLN A 123 12.21 7.13 13.03
CA GLN A 123 12.77 7.06 11.68
C GLN A 123 11.70 6.61 10.68
N PRO A 124 11.69 7.16 9.45
CA PRO A 124 10.76 6.72 8.40
C PRO A 124 10.93 5.23 8.09
N ALA A 125 9.81 4.54 7.84
CA ALA A 125 9.86 3.15 7.41
C ALA A 125 10.54 3.10 6.04
N SER A 126 11.62 2.33 5.96
CA SER A 126 12.31 2.12 4.69
C SER A 126 11.78 0.84 4.05
N ALA A 127 11.64 0.85 2.72
CA ALA A 127 11.36 -0.38 2.00
C ALA A 127 12.53 -1.32 2.23
N ILE A 128 12.26 -2.43 2.93
CA ILE A 128 13.26 -3.47 3.14
C ILE A 128 13.49 -4.10 1.76
N THR A 129 14.57 -3.71 1.09
CA THR A 129 15.14 -4.51 0.01
C THR A 129 15.62 -5.80 0.67
N THR A 130 14.97 -6.92 0.36
CA THR A 130 15.41 -8.26 0.78
C THR A 130 16.87 -8.45 0.40
N THR A 131 17.76 -8.20 1.36
CA THR A 131 19.06 -8.85 1.44
C THR A 131 19.01 -9.68 2.71
N VAL A 132 18.79 -10.97 2.54
CA VAL A 132 18.85 -11.96 3.61
C VAL A 132 20.25 -11.93 4.20
N GLY A 133 20.36 -11.55 5.48
CA GLY A 133 21.50 -11.81 6.36
C GLY A 133 22.78 -11.00 6.09
N THR A 134 23.12 -10.09 7.01
CA THR A 134 24.22 -10.27 7.98
C THR A 134 24.29 -9.05 8.90
N THR A 135 24.36 -9.32 10.19
CA THR A 135 24.62 -8.38 11.28
C THR A 135 25.91 -7.57 11.07
N LYS A 136 25.84 -6.24 11.20
CA LYS A 136 26.95 -5.47 11.76
C LYS A 136 26.47 -4.13 12.33
N ALA A 137 26.78 -3.92 13.61
CA ALA A 137 26.73 -2.63 14.27
C ALA A 137 27.64 -1.62 13.54
N SER A 138 27.22 -0.35 13.50
CA SER A 138 28.15 0.75 13.31
C SER A 138 27.69 1.96 14.10
N ASN A 139 28.37 2.18 15.23
CA ASN A 139 28.40 3.44 15.93
C ASN A 139 29.28 4.45 15.18
N ASN A 140 28.77 5.68 15.09
CA ASN A 140 29.44 6.97 15.29
C ASN A 140 30.84 7.23 14.69
N SER A 141 30.94 8.23 13.80
CA SER A 141 31.91 9.36 13.82
C SER A 141 31.68 10.21 12.56
N SER A 142 31.36 11.51 12.60
CA SER A 142 31.96 12.70 13.25
C SER A 142 32.82 13.52 12.26
N SER A 143 32.88 14.82 12.55
CA SER A 143 33.62 15.94 11.92
C SER A 143 32.86 16.67 10.79
N THR A 144 32.76 18.01 10.74
CA THR A 144 33.46 19.07 11.52
C THR A 144 32.71 20.42 11.45
N THR A 145 32.72 21.13 12.58
CA THR A 145 32.71 22.60 12.85
C THR A 145 32.55 23.63 11.72
N ASN A 146 31.69 24.64 11.95
CA ASN A 146 32.13 26.00 12.33
C ASN A 146 30.98 26.92 12.76
N SER A 147 31.18 27.62 13.88
CA SER A 147 30.32 28.66 14.46
C SER A 147 30.66 30.03 13.86
N VAL A 148 29.65 30.86 13.53
CA VAL A 148 29.81 32.32 13.52
C VAL A 148 28.51 32.98 14.00
N SER A 149 28.59 33.64 15.15
CA SER A 149 27.66 34.68 15.61
C SER A 149 28.06 36.02 15.01
N THR A 150 27.10 36.79 14.50
CA THR A 150 27.33 38.15 13.98
C THR A 150 26.75 39.17 14.97
N THR A 151 27.63 39.99 15.53
CA THR A 151 27.29 41.19 16.32
C THR A 151 27.65 42.41 15.47
N THR A 152 26.70 43.32 15.28
CA THR A 152 26.82 44.52 14.43
C THR A 152 26.90 45.78 15.30
N THR A 153 27.95 46.59 15.16
CA THR A 153 28.00 47.98 15.68
C THR A 153 29.03 48.82 14.91
N THR A 154 28.63 49.98 14.39
CA THR A 154 29.46 51.05 13.77
C THR A 154 28.59 52.30 13.53
N PRO A 155 29.13 53.49 13.25
CA PRO A 155 30.36 54.16 13.70
C PRO A 155 30.11 55.24 14.78
#